data_AF-A0A3D1EZZ1-F1
#
_entry.id   AF-A0A3D1EZZ1-F1
#
_cell.length_a   1.000
_cell.length_b   1.000
_cell.length_c   1.000
_cell.angle_alpha   90.00
_cell.angle_beta   90.00
_cell.angle_gamma   90.00
#
_symmetry.space_group_name_H-M   'P 1'
#
loop_
_entity.id
_entity.type
_entity.pdbx_description
1 polymer ?
#
loop_
_entity_poly.entity_id
_entity_poly.type
_entity_poly.pdbx_seq_one_letter_code
_entity_poly.pdbx_strand_id
1 'polypeptide(L)'
;MMYRFLTCILLMVFTVSAGLQAQVQADVIAQITVDATQSLGPVNRKILGHCIKGADNHGIFSAKSPDLKVLRYGNGIWNPDTQQPQATPLQLLKQMRPGVLRYPGGLAVHGYNWKDFVGPLQSRGDKLFGLEEYLTICKQVGALPQIVVSEYTGEASDAADLVEYLNMPVSDSRKWAKLRAQMGHPDPHGVKWFEIGNESWVDYRKLVTSELRSPYDAGRHARQIILAMKAVDPTIKTGVPVKEGTHDAWTRAYLQGVGDAADFLIFHLYTVRLGGNAPMSPEVDQLATQAAVASNDQGMHMIRQTQALSREVLGKTLPIAITEYNASYVQKGQPKVKYRLALSAGLFCADNIRNLLQPDSGVFMANYWMLLNNYWAPLWTDFKSGAIQHKYAPVHFFELWGEQFGDVLLDTKVQSPTQSFAGFNQTKPAIGDRHLPPQRLFDVNLLDNAKQKNITKTDKGIMQIAGDASGISIKLEQFKGHQYPEFLIQPNGQMPKD
;
A
#
# COMPACT_ATOMS: atom_id res chain seq x y z
N MET A 1 -32.87 88.10 22.19
CA MET A 1 -34.12 87.31 22.17
C MET A 1 -33.72 85.84 22.23
N MET A 2 -33.91 85.12 23.35
CA MET A 2 -35.17 84.45 23.78
C MET A 2 -35.57 83.33 22.80
N TYR A 3 -35.66 82.03 23.13
CA TYR A 3 -35.56 81.25 24.40
C TYR A 3 -34.61 80.03 24.20
N ARG A 4 -34.03 79.29 25.15
CA ARG A 4 -34.06 79.20 26.64
C ARG A 4 -35.23 78.44 27.34
N PHE A 5 -35.21 77.08 27.33
CA PHE A 5 -35.18 76.14 28.50
C PHE A 5 -35.80 74.74 28.26
N LEU A 6 -35.06 73.67 28.67
CA LEU A 6 -35.47 72.39 29.32
C LEU A 6 -36.60 71.49 28.70
N THR A 7 -36.62 70.15 28.80
CA THR A 7 -35.95 69.17 29.72
C THR A 7 -35.74 67.80 29.04
N CYS A 8 -34.85 66.98 29.61
CA CYS A 8 -34.45 65.63 29.19
C CYS A 8 -35.54 64.55 29.20
N ILE A 9 -35.37 63.49 28.39
CA ILE A 9 -35.26 62.09 28.86
C ILE A 9 -34.53 61.23 27.79
N LEU A 10 -33.84 60.19 28.27
CA LEU A 10 -32.88 59.31 27.61
C LEU A 10 -33.21 58.85 26.19
N LEU A 11 -32.17 58.85 25.33
CA LEU A 11 -31.72 57.62 24.66
C LEU A 11 -30.23 57.75 24.31
N MET A 12 -29.37 57.09 25.10
CA MET A 12 -27.96 56.94 24.77
C MET A 12 -27.83 55.98 23.58
N VAL A 13 -27.74 56.52 22.36
CA VAL A 13 -27.13 55.77 21.26
C VAL A 13 -25.63 55.75 21.53
N PHE A 14 -25.18 54.71 22.24
CA PHE A 14 -23.78 54.31 22.16
C PHE A 14 -23.49 53.99 20.70
N THR A 15 -22.77 54.89 20.02
CA THR A 15 -21.94 54.51 18.88
C THR A 15 -20.84 53.61 19.41
N VAL A 16 -21.19 52.34 19.69
CA VAL A 16 -20.19 51.28 19.74
C VAL A 16 -19.60 51.26 18.35
N SER A 17 -18.41 51.83 18.23
CA SER A 17 -17.49 51.53 17.14
C SER A 17 -17.16 50.05 17.25
N ALA A 18 -18.08 49.22 16.75
CA ALA A 18 -17.85 47.82 16.47
C ALA A 18 -16.83 47.81 15.34
N GLY A 19 -15.56 47.90 15.74
CA GLY A 19 -14.48 47.45 14.91
C GLY A 19 -14.78 45.99 14.62
N LEU A 20 -15.35 45.73 13.45
CA LEU A 20 -15.08 44.48 12.77
C LEU A 20 -13.57 44.48 12.54
N GLN A 21 -12.85 43.99 13.54
CA GLN A 21 -11.80 43.04 13.26
C GLN A 21 -12.49 41.91 12.51
N ALA A 22 -12.59 42.08 11.19
CA ALA A 22 -12.43 40.95 10.31
C ALA A 22 -11.12 40.33 10.77
N GLN A 23 -11.22 39.21 11.49
CA GLN A 23 -10.08 38.32 11.62
C GLN A 23 -9.76 37.96 10.18
N VAL A 24 -8.70 38.57 9.65
CA VAL A 24 -8.03 38.09 8.45
C VAL A 24 -7.63 36.67 8.84
N GLN A 25 -8.46 35.72 8.41
CA GLN A 25 -8.22 34.31 8.54
C GLN A 25 -6.96 34.07 7.75
N ALA A 26 -5.82 34.06 8.44
CA ALA A 26 -4.51 34.14 7.81
C ALA A 26 -4.42 33.01 6.79
N ASP A 27 -4.37 33.37 5.51
CA ASP A 27 -4.47 32.43 4.41
C ASP A 27 -3.45 31.31 4.64
N VAL A 28 -3.94 30.06 4.64
CA VAL A 28 -3.07 28.88 4.74
C VAL A 28 -2.42 28.69 3.37
N ILE A 29 -1.49 29.59 3.05
CA ILE A 29 -0.71 29.56 1.81
C ILE A 29 0.34 28.45 1.97
N ALA A 30 -0.02 27.26 1.55
CA ALA A 30 0.95 26.23 1.22
C ALA A 30 1.64 26.62 -0.10
N GLN A 31 2.91 27.02 -0.02
CA GLN A 31 3.75 27.29 -1.17
C GLN A 31 4.44 26.00 -1.62
N ILE A 32 4.17 25.57 -2.85
CA ILE A 32 4.89 24.47 -3.50
C ILE A 32 5.85 25.07 -4.53
N THR A 33 7.14 24.82 -4.37
CA THR A 33 8.18 25.22 -5.32
C THR A 33 8.72 23.97 -6.00
N VAL A 34 8.59 23.89 -7.32
CA VAL A 34 9.16 22.83 -8.16
C VAL A 34 10.30 23.41 -8.97
N ASP A 35 11.52 22.94 -8.75
CA ASP A 35 12.66 23.31 -9.60
C ASP A 35 12.75 22.35 -10.79
N ALA A 36 12.22 22.79 -11.93
CA ALA A 36 12.25 22.03 -13.18
C ALA A 36 13.66 21.87 -13.78
N THR A 37 14.67 22.58 -13.27
CA THR A 37 16.08 22.42 -13.67
C THR A 37 16.83 21.41 -12.80
N GLN A 38 16.37 21.17 -11.56
CA GLN A 38 16.99 20.28 -10.61
C GLN A 38 16.35 18.88 -10.61
N SER A 39 16.91 17.99 -11.43
CA SER A 39 16.59 16.56 -11.40
C SER A 39 17.16 15.88 -10.15
N LEU A 40 16.31 15.12 -9.46
CA LEU A 40 16.67 14.21 -8.36
C LEU A 40 16.95 12.78 -8.85
N GLY A 41 16.93 12.55 -10.18
CA GLY A 41 17.12 11.23 -10.80
C GLY A 41 15.82 10.61 -11.33
N PRO A 42 15.88 9.35 -11.80
CA PRO A 42 14.72 8.68 -12.39
C PRO A 42 13.69 8.25 -11.34
N VAL A 43 12.41 8.29 -11.70
CA VAL A 43 11.32 7.82 -10.81
C VAL A 43 11.46 6.32 -10.55
N ASN A 44 11.69 5.95 -9.29
CA ASN A 44 11.84 4.56 -8.89
C ASN A 44 10.47 3.85 -8.84
N ARG A 45 9.97 3.39 -9.98
CA ARG A 45 8.66 2.68 -10.08
C ARG A 45 8.56 1.41 -9.21
N LYS A 46 9.66 0.88 -8.67
CA LYS A 46 9.63 -0.22 -7.67
C LYS A 46 9.02 0.20 -6.33
N ILE A 47 8.81 1.50 -6.08
CA ILE A 47 8.04 2.03 -4.94
C ILE A 47 6.51 1.89 -5.16
N LEU A 48 6.06 1.74 -6.40
CA LEU A 48 4.66 1.60 -6.79
C LEU A 48 4.25 0.12 -6.90
N GLY A 49 4.83 -0.75 -6.07
CA GLY A 49 4.59 -2.19 -6.11
C GLY A 49 3.27 -2.62 -5.49
N HIS A 50 2.84 -3.84 -5.81
CA HIS A 50 1.62 -4.46 -5.28
C HIS A 50 1.83 -5.94 -4.94
N CYS A 51 1.02 -6.46 -4.04
CA CYS A 51 1.06 -7.88 -3.66
C CYS A 51 -0.04 -8.68 -4.37
N ILE A 52 0.29 -9.89 -4.81
CA ILE A 52 -0.65 -10.94 -5.25
C ILE A 52 -0.54 -12.09 -4.25
N LYS A 53 -1.67 -12.50 -3.66
CA LYS A 53 -1.69 -13.64 -2.75
C LYS A 53 -1.93 -14.92 -3.55
N GLY A 54 -1.18 -15.97 -3.22
CA GLY A 54 -1.27 -17.26 -3.91
C GLY A 54 -1.03 -18.49 -3.04
N ALA A 55 -0.90 -18.32 -1.73
CA ALA A 55 -0.67 -19.40 -0.78
C ALA A 55 -1.92 -19.75 0.03
N ASP A 56 -1.97 -20.99 0.51
CA ASP A 56 -3.03 -21.48 1.39
C ASP A 56 -3.05 -20.66 2.69
N ASN A 57 -4.24 -20.21 3.07
CA ASN A 57 -4.48 -19.42 4.27
C ASN A 57 -5.21 -20.18 5.37
N HIS A 58 -5.36 -21.52 5.27
CA HIS A 58 -5.89 -22.36 6.34
C HIS A 58 -5.18 -22.03 7.66
N GLY A 59 -5.98 -21.78 8.69
CA GLY A 59 -5.53 -21.56 10.06
C GLY A 59 -5.11 -20.13 10.36
N ILE A 60 -4.66 -19.38 9.35
CA ILE A 60 -4.17 -18.00 9.52
C ILE A 60 -5.30 -17.14 10.09
N PHE A 61 -5.03 -16.50 11.23
CA PHE A 61 -5.99 -15.69 11.97
C PHE A 61 -7.35 -16.40 12.18
N SER A 62 -7.33 -17.71 12.46
CA SER A 62 -8.50 -18.57 12.70
C SER A 62 -9.34 -18.93 11.46
N ALA A 63 -8.78 -18.84 10.24
CA ALA A 63 -9.39 -19.42 9.05
C ALA A 63 -9.57 -20.94 9.21
N LYS A 64 -10.80 -21.46 9.01
CA LYS A 64 -11.12 -22.88 9.24
C LYS A 64 -10.93 -23.78 8.02
N SER A 65 -10.58 -23.20 6.88
CA SER A 65 -10.42 -23.89 5.59
C SER A 65 -9.56 -23.03 4.65
N PRO A 66 -8.95 -23.63 3.61
CA PRO A 66 -8.29 -22.88 2.55
C PRO A 66 -9.27 -21.97 1.80
N ASP A 67 -8.82 -20.77 1.42
CA ASP A 67 -9.51 -19.93 0.45
C ASP A 67 -9.16 -20.38 -0.97
N LEU A 68 -9.96 -21.33 -1.49
CA LEU A 68 -9.79 -21.87 -2.84
C LEU A 68 -9.86 -20.80 -3.93
N LYS A 69 -10.42 -19.60 -3.67
CA LYS A 69 -10.42 -18.52 -4.65
C LYS A 69 -9.03 -17.91 -4.82
N VAL A 70 -8.27 -17.78 -3.73
CA VAL A 70 -6.87 -17.34 -3.76
C VAL A 70 -6.03 -18.36 -4.53
N LEU A 71 -6.15 -19.64 -4.16
CA LEU A 71 -5.36 -20.75 -4.75
C LEU A 71 -5.61 -20.97 -6.24
N ARG A 72 -6.84 -20.73 -6.72
CA ARG A 72 -7.23 -21.00 -8.12
C ARG A 72 -7.13 -19.80 -9.06
N TYR A 73 -7.31 -18.58 -8.54
CA TYR A 73 -7.48 -17.37 -9.36
C TYR A 73 -6.46 -16.25 -9.04
N GLY A 74 -5.57 -16.42 -8.06
CA GLY A 74 -4.56 -15.40 -7.70
C GLY A 74 -5.18 -14.07 -7.28
N ASN A 75 -6.10 -14.10 -6.31
CA ASN A 75 -7.00 -12.97 -5.98
C ASN A 75 -7.85 -12.48 -7.18
N GLY A 76 -8.14 -13.32 -8.18
CA GLY A 76 -8.96 -12.91 -9.34
C GLY A 76 -8.21 -12.13 -10.41
N ILE A 77 -6.87 -12.14 -10.42
CA ILE A 77 -6.06 -11.69 -11.56
C ILE A 77 -5.97 -12.75 -12.67
N TRP A 78 -6.27 -14.02 -12.35
CA TRP A 78 -6.11 -15.17 -13.23
C TRP A 78 -7.42 -15.91 -13.44
N ASN A 79 -7.62 -16.43 -14.66
CA ASN A 79 -8.70 -17.33 -15.01
C ASN A 79 -8.13 -18.75 -15.22
N PRO A 80 -8.39 -19.70 -14.31
CA PRO A 80 -7.86 -21.07 -14.43
C PRO A 80 -8.53 -21.87 -15.56
N ASP A 81 -9.75 -21.52 -15.98
CA ASP A 81 -10.48 -22.23 -17.04
C ASP A 81 -9.86 -21.93 -18.42
N THR A 82 -9.41 -20.68 -18.65
CA THR A 82 -8.77 -20.25 -19.90
C THR A 82 -7.24 -20.23 -19.83
N GLN A 83 -6.65 -20.40 -18.64
CA GLN A 83 -5.21 -20.25 -18.37
C GLN A 83 -4.66 -18.91 -18.89
N GLN A 84 -5.39 -17.83 -18.62
CA GLN A 84 -5.03 -16.46 -19.00
C GLN A 84 -5.32 -15.47 -17.86
N PRO A 85 -4.68 -14.30 -17.83
CA PRO A 85 -5.06 -13.24 -16.91
C PRO A 85 -6.50 -12.77 -17.17
N GLN A 86 -7.22 -12.38 -16.13
CA GLN A 86 -8.49 -11.70 -16.25
C GLN A 86 -8.27 -10.32 -16.87
N ALA A 87 -8.89 -10.07 -18.03
CA ALA A 87 -8.56 -8.93 -18.88
C ALA A 87 -8.70 -7.56 -18.19
N THR A 88 -9.79 -7.35 -17.45
CA THR A 88 -10.07 -6.08 -16.75
C THR A 88 -9.07 -5.76 -15.62
N PRO A 89 -8.85 -6.63 -14.61
CA PRO A 89 -7.84 -6.34 -13.58
C PRO A 89 -6.41 -6.34 -14.12
N LEU A 90 -6.09 -7.11 -15.17
CA LEU A 90 -4.80 -6.99 -15.86
C LEU A 90 -4.63 -5.59 -16.48
N GLN A 91 -5.66 -5.07 -17.15
CA GLN A 91 -5.60 -3.74 -17.79
C GLN A 91 -5.43 -2.63 -16.76
N LEU A 92 -6.15 -2.69 -15.63
CA LEU A 92 -5.96 -1.75 -14.52
C LEU A 92 -4.53 -1.82 -13.95
N LEU A 93 -3.98 -3.03 -13.79
CA LEU A 93 -2.60 -3.22 -13.32
C LEU A 93 -1.56 -2.68 -14.33
N LYS A 94 -1.82 -2.82 -15.64
CA LYS A 94 -1.02 -2.16 -16.69
C LYS A 94 -1.08 -0.64 -16.63
N GLN A 95 -2.25 -0.05 -16.35
CA GLN A 95 -2.41 1.39 -16.20
C GLN A 95 -1.65 1.92 -14.98
N MET A 96 -1.66 1.19 -13.86
CA MET A 96 -0.93 1.55 -12.62
C MET A 96 0.61 1.46 -12.77
N ARG A 97 1.11 0.73 -13.78
CA ARG A 97 2.55 0.55 -14.10
C ARG A 97 3.43 0.19 -12.87
N PRO A 98 3.09 -0.84 -12.08
CA PRO A 98 3.86 -1.23 -10.91
C PRO A 98 5.26 -1.72 -11.32
N GLY A 99 6.31 -1.23 -10.66
CA GLY A 99 7.68 -1.68 -10.94
C GLY A 99 8.03 -3.06 -10.36
N VAL A 100 7.20 -3.59 -9.45
CA VAL A 100 7.39 -4.88 -8.79
C VAL A 100 6.04 -5.49 -8.39
N LEU A 101 5.95 -6.82 -8.39
CA LEU A 101 4.84 -7.57 -7.79
C LEU A 101 5.39 -8.58 -6.79
N ARG A 102 4.79 -8.64 -5.59
CA ARG A 102 5.17 -9.57 -4.51
C ARG A 102 4.24 -10.79 -4.48
N TYR A 103 4.80 -12.00 -4.38
CA TYR A 103 4.08 -13.29 -4.32
C TYR A 103 4.86 -14.33 -3.48
N PRO A 104 4.22 -15.31 -2.80
CA PRO A 104 2.78 -15.49 -2.62
C PRO A 104 2.20 -14.67 -1.45
N GLY A 105 3.04 -13.89 -0.76
CA GLY A 105 2.66 -12.78 0.11
C GLY A 105 2.15 -13.11 1.51
N GLY A 106 2.64 -12.35 2.50
CA GLY A 106 2.17 -12.37 3.88
C GLY A 106 2.41 -13.71 4.60
N LEU A 107 1.80 -13.87 5.78
CA LEU A 107 1.98 -15.07 6.62
C LEU A 107 1.63 -16.40 5.93
N ALA A 108 0.88 -16.39 4.83
CA ALA A 108 0.52 -17.60 4.09
C ALA A 108 1.72 -18.29 3.43
N VAL A 109 2.83 -17.59 3.20
CA VAL A 109 4.07 -18.21 2.74
C VAL A 109 4.55 -19.33 3.67
N HIS A 110 4.26 -19.24 4.98
CA HIS A 110 4.70 -20.21 5.96
C HIS A 110 3.90 -21.53 5.93
N GLY A 111 2.87 -21.63 5.08
CA GLY A 111 2.22 -22.89 4.70
C GLY A 111 2.40 -23.26 3.22
N TYR A 112 3.27 -22.54 2.50
CA TYR A 112 3.42 -22.63 1.04
C TYR A 112 4.60 -23.51 0.64
N ASN A 113 4.30 -24.69 0.07
CA ASN A 113 5.27 -25.46 -0.69
C ASN A 113 5.11 -25.16 -2.18
N TRP A 114 6.05 -24.41 -2.77
CA TRP A 114 6.01 -24.03 -4.19
C TRP A 114 5.94 -25.22 -5.15
N LYS A 115 6.47 -26.39 -4.74
CA LYS A 115 6.49 -27.62 -5.54
C LYS A 115 5.08 -28.17 -5.82
N ASP A 116 4.12 -27.86 -4.96
CA ASP A 116 2.71 -28.23 -5.15
C ASP A 116 1.99 -27.33 -6.19
N PHE A 117 2.62 -26.22 -6.57
CA PHE A 117 2.07 -25.18 -7.45
C PHE A 117 2.72 -25.19 -8.85
N VAL A 118 3.52 -26.22 -9.16
CA VAL A 118 4.16 -26.45 -10.47
C VAL A 118 3.82 -27.84 -11.01
N GLY A 119 4.30 -28.18 -12.20
CA GLY A 119 3.93 -29.40 -12.93
C GLY A 119 2.56 -29.30 -13.62
N PRO A 120 2.02 -30.42 -14.15
CA PRO A 120 0.72 -30.46 -14.83
C PRO A 120 -0.42 -29.98 -13.91
N LEU A 121 -1.34 -29.16 -14.43
CA LEU A 121 -2.46 -28.62 -13.63
C LEU A 121 -3.32 -29.71 -12.99
N GLN A 122 -3.49 -30.85 -13.67
CA GLN A 122 -4.27 -31.99 -13.20
C GLN A 122 -3.69 -32.63 -11.92
N SER A 123 -2.38 -32.47 -11.66
CA SER A 123 -1.74 -32.94 -10.41
C SER A 123 -1.73 -31.90 -9.28
N ARG A 124 -2.13 -30.65 -9.52
CA ARG A 124 -2.09 -29.56 -8.52
C ARG A 124 -3.36 -29.46 -7.65
N GLY A 125 -4.46 -30.11 -8.05
CA GLY A 125 -5.76 -29.97 -7.38
C GLY A 125 -6.28 -28.52 -7.48
N ASP A 126 -6.67 -27.90 -6.36
CA ASP A 126 -7.10 -26.49 -6.34
C ASP A 126 -5.94 -25.46 -6.42
N LYS A 127 -4.67 -25.90 -6.48
CA LYS A 127 -3.48 -25.03 -6.52
C LYS A 127 -3.17 -24.56 -7.96
N LEU A 128 -4.14 -23.92 -8.60
CA LEU A 128 -4.10 -23.57 -10.03
C LEU A 128 -3.45 -22.21 -10.35
N PHE A 129 -3.08 -21.41 -9.34
CA PHE A 129 -2.33 -20.16 -9.49
C PHE A 129 -0.97 -20.24 -8.78
N GLY A 130 0.03 -20.71 -9.52
CA GLY A 130 1.40 -20.93 -9.08
C GLY A 130 2.39 -19.93 -9.66
N LEU A 131 3.66 -20.36 -9.75
CA LEU A 131 4.77 -19.54 -10.19
C LEU A 131 4.65 -19.09 -11.64
N GLU A 132 4.31 -19.98 -12.58
CA GLU A 132 4.23 -19.64 -14.01
C GLU A 132 3.05 -18.72 -14.33
N GLU A 133 1.92 -18.90 -13.65
CA GLU A 133 0.75 -18.05 -13.79
C GLU A 133 1.07 -16.63 -13.25
N TYR A 134 1.76 -16.53 -12.11
CA TYR A 134 2.24 -15.27 -11.53
C TYR A 134 3.33 -14.58 -12.39
N LEU A 135 4.31 -15.32 -12.91
CA LEU A 135 5.37 -14.79 -13.78
C LEU A 135 4.80 -14.30 -15.11
N THR A 136 3.74 -14.96 -15.61
CA THR A 136 2.96 -14.47 -16.75
C THR A 136 2.32 -13.11 -16.47
N ILE A 137 1.75 -12.87 -15.27
CA ILE A 137 1.27 -11.52 -14.88
C ILE A 137 2.42 -10.52 -14.91
N CYS A 138 3.54 -10.83 -14.24
CA CYS A 138 4.70 -9.94 -14.13
C CYS A 138 5.21 -9.50 -15.51
N LYS A 139 5.42 -10.48 -16.42
CA LYS A 139 5.83 -10.24 -17.80
C LYS A 139 4.83 -9.39 -18.59
N GLN A 140 3.52 -9.62 -18.42
CA GLN A 140 2.50 -8.85 -19.15
C GLN A 140 2.35 -7.41 -18.66
N VAL A 141 2.63 -7.10 -17.40
CA VAL A 141 2.56 -5.72 -16.87
C VAL A 141 3.90 -4.99 -16.83
N GLY A 142 5.01 -5.69 -17.12
CA GLY A 142 6.37 -5.13 -17.04
C GLY A 142 6.91 -4.97 -15.62
N ALA A 143 6.32 -5.66 -14.65
CA ALA A 143 6.76 -5.63 -13.26
C ALA A 143 7.87 -6.66 -13.00
N LEU A 144 8.81 -6.32 -12.11
CA LEU A 144 9.78 -7.28 -11.62
C LEU A 144 9.11 -8.29 -10.66
N PRO A 145 9.40 -9.60 -10.75
CA PRO A 145 8.96 -10.55 -9.76
C PRO A 145 9.76 -10.41 -8.45
N GLN A 146 9.03 -10.45 -7.33
CA GLN A 146 9.54 -10.52 -5.97
C GLN A 146 8.92 -11.72 -5.25
N ILE A 147 9.72 -12.72 -4.88
CA ILE A 147 9.23 -14.00 -4.37
C ILE A 147 9.54 -14.17 -2.88
N VAL A 148 8.52 -14.49 -2.08
CA VAL A 148 8.66 -14.83 -0.67
C VAL A 148 8.87 -16.33 -0.50
N VAL A 149 9.89 -16.70 0.27
CA VAL A 149 10.28 -18.07 0.62
C VAL A 149 9.95 -18.31 2.09
N SER A 150 9.41 -19.48 2.41
CA SER A 150 9.13 -19.90 3.79
C SER A 150 10.42 -20.13 4.58
N GLU A 151 10.38 -19.84 5.89
CA GLU A 151 11.41 -20.25 6.87
C GLU A 151 10.83 -21.22 7.93
N TYR A 152 9.55 -21.60 7.79
CA TYR A 152 8.82 -22.53 8.67
C TYR A 152 8.60 -23.89 8.01
N THR A 153 8.58 -23.97 6.68
CA THR A 153 8.26 -25.17 5.91
C THR A 153 9.23 -25.38 4.77
N GLY A 154 9.71 -26.62 4.64
CA GLY A 154 10.75 -26.98 3.68
C GLY A 154 12.16 -26.76 4.23
N GLU A 155 13.12 -27.36 3.55
CA GLU A 155 14.54 -27.30 3.85
C GLU A 155 15.24 -26.22 3.02
N ALA A 156 16.47 -25.85 3.41
CA ALA A 156 17.29 -24.92 2.60
C ALA A 156 17.51 -25.42 1.15
N SER A 157 17.48 -26.74 0.93
CA SER A 157 17.49 -27.34 -0.41
C SER A 157 16.20 -27.11 -1.21
N ASP A 158 15.04 -26.98 -0.57
CA ASP A 158 13.78 -26.67 -1.28
C ASP A 158 13.78 -25.24 -1.83
N ALA A 159 14.50 -24.33 -1.18
CA ALA A 159 14.74 -22.97 -1.65
C ALA A 159 15.83 -22.91 -2.74
N ALA A 160 16.87 -23.74 -2.65
CA ALA A 160 17.86 -23.91 -3.72
C ALA A 160 17.20 -24.48 -5.00
N ASP A 161 16.34 -25.49 -4.85
CA ASP A 161 15.54 -26.08 -5.93
C ASP A 161 14.64 -25.03 -6.63
N LEU A 162 14.09 -24.07 -5.88
CA LEU A 162 13.31 -22.95 -6.42
C LEU A 162 14.16 -22.03 -7.31
N VAL A 163 15.39 -21.74 -6.89
CA VAL A 163 16.34 -20.95 -7.69
C VAL A 163 16.79 -21.74 -8.93
N GLU A 164 16.97 -23.06 -8.82
CA GLU A 164 17.24 -23.91 -9.98
C GLU A 164 16.08 -23.86 -10.98
N TYR A 165 14.85 -24.02 -10.50
CA TYR A 165 13.64 -23.89 -11.30
C TYR A 165 13.64 -22.55 -12.04
N LEU A 166 13.74 -21.43 -11.32
CA LEU A 166 13.54 -20.11 -11.91
C LEU A 166 14.67 -19.65 -12.84
N ASN A 167 15.94 -19.85 -12.46
CA ASN A 167 17.06 -19.11 -13.05
C ASN A 167 18.07 -19.97 -13.81
N MET A 168 18.08 -21.29 -13.64
CA MET A 168 19.15 -22.10 -14.23
C MET A 168 18.77 -22.61 -15.63
N PRO A 169 19.71 -22.59 -16.61
CA PRO A 169 19.48 -23.18 -17.91
C PRO A 169 19.42 -24.70 -17.79
N VAL A 170 18.66 -25.33 -18.69
CA VAL A 170 18.40 -26.77 -18.72
C VAL A 170 19.71 -27.57 -18.87
N SER A 171 19.87 -28.60 -18.05
CA SER A 171 20.93 -29.61 -18.18
C SER A 171 20.47 -30.95 -17.60
N ASP A 172 21.15 -32.04 -17.93
CA ASP A 172 20.80 -33.38 -17.42
C ASP A 172 20.83 -33.48 -15.89
N SER A 173 21.73 -32.73 -15.26
CA SER A 173 21.85 -32.63 -13.80
C SER A 173 20.78 -31.78 -13.11
N ARG A 174 20.05 -30.92 -13.83
CA ARG A 174 19.11 -29.94 -13.27
C ARG A 174 17.65 -30.39 -13.42
N LYS A 175 17.15 -31.06 -12.38
CA LYS A 175 15.78 -31.62 -12.34
C LYS A 175 14.71 -30.55 -12.54
N TRP A 176 14.85 -29.40 -11.90
CA TRP A 176 13.83 -28.35 -11.85
C TRP A 176 13.86 -27.46 -13.07
N ALA A 177 15.04 -27.16 -13.61
CA ALA A 177 15.15 -26.52 -14.93
C ALA A 177 14.51 -27.40 -16.03
N LYS A 178 14.69 -28.72 -15.98
CA LYS A 178 14.01 -29.67 -16.88
C LYS A 178 12.49 -29.68 -16.70
N LEU A 179 11.99 -29.70 -15.45
CA LEU A 179 10.54 -29.63 -15.18
C LEU A 179 9.94 -28.35 -15.76
N ARG A 180 10.60 -27.21 -15.57
CA ARG A 180 10.17 -25.93 -16.11
C ARG A 180 10.13 -25.91 -17.65
N ALA A 181 11.15 -26.48 -18.29
CA ALA A 181 11.17 -26.64 -19.74
C ALA A 181 10.04 -27.55 -20.25
N GLN A 182 9.73 -28.64 -19.54
CA GLN A 182 8.58 -29.52 -19.82
C GLN A 182 7.23 -28.81 -19.66
N MET A 183 7.15 -27.78 -18.81
CA MET A 183 5.99 -26.90 -18.66
C MET A 183 5.90 -25.81 -19.75
N GLY A 184 6.81 -25.78 -20.73
CA GLY A 184 6.80 -24.83 -21.84
C GLY A 184 7.74 -23.62 -21.67
N HIS A 185 8.58 -23.60 -20.62
CA HIS A 185 9.42 -22.45 -20.26
C HIS A 185 10.92 -22.84 -20.25
N PRO A 186 11.56 -23.04 -21.42
CA PRO A 186 12.95 -23.53 -21.50
C PRO A 186 14.00 -22.51 -21.03
N ASP A 187 13.79 -21.22 -21.28
CA ASP A 187 14.74 -20.14 -21.00
C ASP A 187 14.60 -19.62 -19.56
N PRO A 188 15.68 -19.43 -18.78
CA PRO A 188 15.68 -18.76 -17.46
C PRO A 188 14.74 -17.57 -17.31
N HIS A 189 13.93 -17.57 -16.25
CA HIS A 189 13.06 -16.44 -15.90
C HIS A 189 13.82 -15.23 -15.34
N GLY A 190 15.01 -15.47 -14.76
CA GLY A 190 15.88 -14.40 -14.25
C GLY A 190 15.31 -13.65 -13.05
N VAL A 191 14.59 -14.36 -12.17
CA VAL A 191 14.02 -13.77 -10.95
C VAL A 191 15.14 -13.32 -10.03
N LYS A 192 15.14 -12.03 -9.67
CA LYS A 192 16.25 -11.43 -8.91
C LYS A 192 15.96 -11.21 -7.43
N TRP A 193 14.71 -10.97 -7.05
CA TRP A 193 14.36 -10.49 -5.70
C TRP A 193 13.65 -11.57 -4.90
N PHE A 194 14.25 -11.95 -3.78
CA PHE A 194 13.72 -12.95 -2.87
C PHE A 194 13.64 -12.41 -1.44
N GLU A 195 12.54 -12.73 -0.76
CA GLU A 195 12.32 -12.50 0.66
C GLU A 195 12.44 -13.83 1.40
N ILE A 196 13.25 -13.89 2.45
CA ILE A 196 13.43 -15.10 3.26
C ILE A 196 12.66 -14.91 4.56
N GLY A 197 11.49 -15.53 4.66
CA GLY A 197 10.55 -15.32 5.75
C GLY A 197 9.59 -14.15 5.56
N ASN A 198 8.62 -14.05 6.46
CA ASN A 198 7.62 -12.98 6.51
C ASN A 198 7.14 -12.83 7.97
N GLU A 199 7.38 -11.68 8.60
CA GLU A 199 6.98 -11.43 9.99
C GLU A 199 7.40 -12.55 10.98
N SER A 200 8.65 -13.02 10.91
CA SER A 200 9.19 -14.17 11.67
C SER A 200 9.09 -14.07 13.20
N TRP A 201 8.70 -12.91 13.72
CA TRP A 201 8.35 -12.69 15.13
C TRP A 201 6.93 -13.15 15.48
N VAL A 202 6.09 -13.51 14.50
CA VAL A 202 4.73 -14.04 14.67
C VAL A 202 4.79 -15.56 14.77
N ASP A 203 4.16 -16.12 15.81
CA ASP A 203 4.14 -17.56 16.01
C ASP A 203 3.14 -18.28 15.06
N TYR A 204 3.65 -18.68 13.89
CA TYR A 204 2.90 -19.42 12.88
C TYR A 204 2.77 -20.94 13.20
N ARG A 205 3.47 -21.46 14.21
CA ARG A 205 3.55 -22.91 14.52
C ARG A 205 2.24 -23.54 14.97
N LYS A 206 1.21 -22.74 15.24
CA LYS A 206 -0.16 -23.22 15.46
C LYS A 206 -0.74 -23.93 14.22
N LEU A 207 -0.12 -23.74 13.05
CA LEU A 207 -0.64 -24.12 11.74
C LEU A 207 0.27 -25.11 10.99
N VAL A 208 1.57 -25.10 11.28
CA VAL A 208 2.57 -25.99 10.69
C VAL A 208 3.54 -26.47 11.76
N THR A 209 3.82 -27.77 11.78
CA THR A 209 4.80 -28.37 12.70
C THR A 209 6.19 -27.87 12.35
N SER A 210 6.73 -26.95 13.15
CA SER A 210 8.05 -26.36 12.97
C SER A 210 8.65 -25.97 14.33
N GLU A 211 9.98 -25.93 14.39
CA GLU A 211 10.72 -25.73 15.62
C GLU A 211 10.53 -24.32 16.21
N LEU A 212 10.52 -24.21 17.54
CA LEU A 212 10.71 -22.90 18.17
C LEU A 212 12.18 -22.53 18.05
N ARG A 213 12.48 -21.41 17.38
CA ARG A 213 13.83 -20.87 17.29
C ARG A 213 13.94 -19.61 18.14
N SER A 214 15.09 -19.44 18.79
CA SER A 214 15.47 -18.12 19.31
C SER A 214 15.56 -17.13 18.15
N PRO A 215 15.47 -15.81 18.37
CA PRO A 215 15.61 -14.86 17.26
C PRO A 215 16.97 -15.03 16.54
N TYR A 216 18.04 -15.31 17.28
CA TYR A 216 19.36 -15.61 16.73
C TYR A 216 19.37 -16.88 15.87
N ASP A 217 18.75 -17.97 16.32
CA ASP A 217 18.70 -19.22 15.54
C ASP A 217 17.76 -19.14 14.34
N ALA A 218 16.69 -18.35 14.42
CA ALA A 218 15.89 -17.98 13.25
C ALA A 218 16.72 -17.22 12.22
N GLY A 219 17.57 -16.29 12.68
CA GLY A 219 18.53 -15.59 11.81
C GLY A 219 19.56 -16.52 11.17
N ARG A 220 20.09 -17.49 11.93
CA ARG A 220 21.00 -18.51 11.39
C ARG A 220 20.32 -19.45 10.40
N HIS A 221 19.03 -19.77 10.60
CA HIS A 221 18.25 -20.55 9.65
C HIS A 221 18.00 -19.78 8.35
N ALA A 222 17.60 -18.50 8.43
CA ALA A 222 17.49 -17.63 7.26
C ALA A 222 18.84 -17.52 6.51
N ARG A 223 19.97 -17.43 7.23
CA ARG A 223 21.31 -17.50 6.63
C ARG A 223 21.56 -18.79 5.85
N GLN A 224 21.17 -19.95 6.38
CA GLN A 224 21.33 -21.25 5.69
C GLN A 224 20.52 -21.28 4.38
N ILE A 225 19.28 -20.79 4.40
CA ILE A 225 18.42 -20.67 3.20
C ILE A 225 19.08 -19.75 2.16
N ILE A 226 19.54 -18.55 2.57
CA ILE A 226 20.22 -17.60 1.68
C ILE A 226 21.46 -18.22 1.02
N LEU A 227 22.30 -18.91 1.79
CA LEU A 227 23.53 -19.52 1.27
C LEU A 227 23.23 -20.67 0.30
N ALA A 228 22.22 -21.49 0.57
CA ALA A 228 21.78 -22.56 -0.34
C ALA A 228 21.24 -22.00 -1.66
N MET A 229 20.43 -20.94 -1.61
CA MET A 229 19.92 -20.24 -2.79
C MET A 229 21.05 -19.60 -3.63
N LYS A 230 21.97 -18.88 -2.97
CA LYS A 230 23.10 -18.21 -3.65
C LYS A 230 24.17 -19.17 -4.17
N ALA A 231 24.22 -20.40 -3.67
CA ALA A 231 25.06 -21.45 -4.24
C ALA A 231 24.56 -21.94 -5.62
N VAL A 232 23.27 -21.75 -5.93
CA VAL A 232 22.69 -22.06 -7.24
C VAL A 232 22.84 -20.86 -8.19
N ASP A 233 22.42 -19.66 -7.74
CA ASP A 233 22.58 -18.41 -8.49
C ASP A 233 23.10 -17.29 -7.56
N PRO A 234 24.38 -16.91 -7.65
CA PRO A 234 24.96 -15.86 -6.80
C PRO A 234 24.52 -14.44 -7.19
N THR A 235 23.76 -14.26 -8.28
CA THR A 235 23.33 -12.94 -8.78
C THR A 235 22.03 -12.43 -8.15
N ILE A 236 21.29 -13.32 -7.50
CA ILE A 236 20.05 -13.00 -6.78
C ILE A 236 20.29 -12.05 -5.60
N LYS A 237 19.21 -11.41 -5.15
CA LYS A 237 19.17 -10.52 -3.99
C LYS A 237 18.17 -11.03 -2.97
N THR A 238 18.66 -11.31 -1.78
CA THR A 238 17.89 -11.92 -0.68
C THR A 238 17.74 -10.95 0.48
N GLY A 239 16.50 -10.67 0.87
CA GLY A 239 16.16 -9.84 2.04
C GLY A 239 15.65 -10.67 3.21
N VAL A 240 15.73 -10.10 4.41
CA VAL A 240 15.24 -10.73 5.66
C VAL A 240 14.32 -9.79 6.45
N PRO A 241 13.24 -10.29 7.08
CA PRO A 241 12.28 -9.50 7.85
C PRO A 241 12.86 -8.91 9.13
N VAL A 242 12.50 -7.66 9.40
CA VAL A 242 12.81 -6.95 10.64
C VAL A 242 11.55 -6.34 11.22
N LYS A 243 11.42 -6.41 12.55
CA LYS A 243 10.22 -6.02 13.27
C LYS A 243 10.05 -4.50 13.29
N GLU A 244 8.81 -4.03 13.21
CA GLU A 244 8.45 -2.64 13.52
C GLU A 244 8.89 -2.26 14.95
N GLY A 245 9.63 -1.16 15.09
CA GLY A 245 10.14 -0.70 16.38
C GLY A 245 11.65 -0.92 16.52
N THR A 246 12.38 0.17 16.70
CA THR A 246 13.75 0.28 16.17
C THR A 246 14.87 -0.04 17.16
N HIS A 247 14.49 -0.52 18.34
CA HIS A 247 15.40 -0.97 19.40
C HIS A 247 14.98 -2.36 19.93
N ASP A 248 14.18 -3.11 19.16
CA ASP A 248 13.68 -4.41 19.59
C ASP A 248 14.81 -5.46 19.61
N ALA A 249 14.96 -6.12 20.76
CA ALA A 249 15.98 -7.13 20.99
C ALA A 249 15.85 -8.34 20.04
N TRP A 250 14.64 -8.63 19.55
CA TRP A 250 14.39 -9.65 18.53
C TRP A 250 15.15 -9.33 17.24
N THR A 251 14.97 -8.13 16.70
CA THR A 251 15.61 -7.71 15.43
C THR A 251 17.14 -7.72 15.56
N ARG A 252 17.67 -7.25 16.69
CA ARG A 252 19.12 -7.27 16.95
C ARG A 252 19.68 -8.70 16.94
N ALA A 253 19.09 -9.60 17.72
CA ALA A 253 19.55 -10.98 17.81
C ALA A 253 19.35 -11.74 16.48
N TYR A 254 18.25 -11.48 15.76
CA TYR A 254 18.01 -12.04 14.44
C TYR A 254 19.06 -11.61 13.41
N LEU A 255 19.38 -10.31 13.33
CA LEU A 255 20.43 -9.83 12.44
C LEU A 255 21.82 -10.38 12.81
N GLN A 256 22.13 -10.56 14.10
CA GLN A 256 23.36 -11.25 14.52
C GLN A 256 23.44 -12.70 14.00
N GLY A 257 22.32 -13.41 13.93
CA GLY A 257 22.23 -14.76 13.35
C GLY A 257 22.34 -14.78 11.82
N VAL A 258 21.72 -13.81 11.15
CA VAL A 258 21.81 -13.65 9.69
C VAL A 258 23.24 -13.32 9.25
N GLY A 259 23.92 -12.43 9.98
CA GLY A 259 25.25 -11.96 9.67
C GLY A 259 25.30 -11.23 8.31
N ASP A 260 26.37 -11.47 7.55
CA ASP A 260 26.64 -10.76 6.29
C ASP A 260 25.77 -11.19 5.08
N ALA A 261 25.00 -12.29 5.16
CA ALA A 261 24.43 -12.98 4.01
C ALA A 261 23.31 -12.21 3.28
N ALA A 262 22.53 -11.39 3.98
CA ALA A 262 21.43 -10.61 3.39
C ALA A 262 21.93 -9.38 2.59
N ASP A 263 21.22 -9.08 1.50
CA ASP A 263 21.44 -7.90 0.66
C ASP A 263 20.60 -6.69 1.09
N PHE A 264 19.43 -6.94 1.71
CA PHE A 264 18.49 -5.89 2.12
C PHE A 264 17.65 -6.32 3.33
N LEU A 265 16.94 -5.37 3.93
CA LEU A 265 15.97 -5.61 4.99
C LEU A 265 14.54 -5.48 4.49
N ILE A 266 13.66 -6.34 4.98
CA ILE A 266 12.22 -6.32 4.72
C ILE A 266 11.52 -5.64 5.89
N PHE A 267 10.86 -4.52 5.63
CA PHE A 267 10.16 -3.72 6.63
C PHE A 267 8.67 -3.64 6.31
N HIS A 268 7.81 -3.82 7.30
CA HIS A 268 6.36 -3.61 7.15
C HIS A 268 6.02 -2.23 7.73
N LEU A 269 5.29 -1.39 6.99
CA LEU A 269 5.02 0.01 7.36
C LEU A 269 3.52 0.24 7.61
N TYR A 270 3.13 0.09 8.87
CA TYR A 270 1.75 0.27 9.35
C TYR A 270 1.69 1.33 10.48
N THR A 271 2.16 2.55 10.20
CA THR A 271 2.31 3.67 11.16
C THR A 271 1.00 4.25 11.71
N VAL A 272 -0.12 3.93 11.07
CA VAL A 272 -1.47 4.27 11.54
C VAL A 272 -2.21 2.98 11.83
N ARG A 273 -2.68 2.81 13.06
CA ARG A 273 -3.54 1.69 13.44
C ARG A 273 -4.86 2.19 14.02
N LEU A 274 -5.95 1.57 13.60
CA LEU A 274 -7.30 1.80 14.10
C LEU A 274 -8.05 0.48 14.07
N GLY A 275 -8.76 0.11 15.13
CA GLY A 275 -9.58 -1.10 15.11
C GLY A 275 -10.02 -1.59 16.48
N GLY A 276 -10.50 -2.83 16.52
CA GLY A 276 -11.00 -3.47 17.74
C GLY A 276 -12.50 -3.24 17.97
N ASN A 277 -12.87 -2.72 19.14
CA ASN A 277 -14.27 -2.45 19.52
C ASN A 277 -14.66 -0.97 19.40
N ALA A 278 -13.74 -0.08 19.03
CA ALA A 278 -14.03 1.35 18.93
C ALA A 278 -15.14 1.61 17.90
N PRO A 279 -16.30 2.18 18.28
CA PRO A 279 -17.32 2.57 17.32
C PRO A 279 -16.79 3.72 16.46
N MET A 280 -17.14 3.71 15.17
CA MET A 280 -16.77 4.82 14.29
C MET A 280 -17.71 6.00 14.55
N SER A 281 -17.19 7.04 15.22
CA SER A 281 -17.81 8.35 15.36
C SER A 281 -17.14 9.36 14.41
N PRO A 282 -17.75 10.54 14.13
CA PRO A 282 -17.10 11.60 13.37
C PRO A 282 -15.76 12.06 13.96
N GLU A 283 -15.65 12.07 15.30
CA GLU A 283 -14.42 12.37 16.03
C GLU A 283 -13.33 11.31 15.80
N VAL A 284 -13.67 10.03 15.84
CA VAL A 284 -12.75 8.92 15.55
C VAL A 284 -12.28 8.95 14.10
N ASP A 285 -13.16 9.29 13.15
CA ASP A 285 -12.82 9.44 11.73
C ASP A 285 -11.89 10.64 11.48
N GLN A 286 -12.14 11.77 12.17
CA GLN A 286 -11.28 12.94 12.14
C GLN A 286 -9.89 12.63 12.72
N LEU A 287 -9.80 11.98 13.89
CA LEU A 287 -8.54 11.57 14.51
C LEU A 287 -7.77 10.56 13.65
N ALA A 288 -8.47 9.61 13.02
CA ALA A 288 -7.88 8.66 12.07
C ALA A 288 -7.30 9.37 10.84
N THR A 289 -8.01 10.38 10.32
CA THR A 289 -7.58 11.19 9.18
C THR A 289 -6.39 12.09 9.52
N GLN A 290 -6.37 12.70 10.71
CA GLN A 290 -5.20 13.43 11.21
C GLN A 290 -3.99 12.51 11.39
N ALA A 291 -4.19 11.31 11.95
CA ALA A 291 -3.15 10.31 12.09
C ALA A 291 -2.62 9.84 10.72
N ALA A 292 -3.48 9.68 9.71
CA ALA A 292 -3.09 9.33 8.34
C ALA A 292 -2.03 10.28 7.78
N VAL A 293 -2.25 11.60 7.89
CA VAL A 293 -1.35 12.63 7.35
C VAL A 293 -0.18 12.98 8.28
N ALA A 294 -0.26 12.69 9.58
CA ALA A 294 0.81 12.97 10.54
C ALA A 294 1.82 11.82 10.74
N SER A 295 1.56 10.63 10.18
CA SER A 295 2.33 9.43 10.53
C SER A 295 3.56 9.14 9.65
N ASN A 296 3.60 9.62 8.41
CA ASN A 296 4.61 9.16 7.45
C ASN A 296 6.03 9.64 7.79
N ASP A 297 6.19 10.83 8.38
CA ASP A 297 7.49 11.29 8.87
C ASP A 297 8.01 10.43 10.03
N GLN A 298 7.10 9.90 10.85
CA GLN A 298 7.42 8.92 11.89
C GLN A 298 7.86 7.59 11.25
N GLY A 299 7.21 7.18 10.15
CA GLY A 299 7.64 6.07 9.29
C GLY A 299 9.06 6.25 8.74
N MET A 300 9.35 7.41 8.15
CA MET A 300 10.69 7.75 7.65
C MET A 300 11.74 7.80 8.76
N HIS A 301 11.37 8.21 9.97
CA HIS A 301 12.23 8.07 11.15
C HIS A 301 12.48 6.60 11.51
N MET A 302 11.45 5.74 11.52
CA MET A 302 11.60 4.31 11.80
C MET A 302 12.47 3.59 10.76
N ILE A 303 12.35 3.95 9.49
CA ILE A 303 13.19 3.45 8.39
C ILE A 303 14.67 3.80 8.64
N ARG A 304 14.98 5.08 8.93
CA ARG A 304 16.34 5.54 9.22
C ARG A 304 16.95 4.87 10.46
N GLN A 305 16.16 4.66 11.52
CA GLN A 305 16.65 3.95 12.70
C GLN A 305 16.88 2.45 12.43
N THR A 306 16.05 1.80 11.61
CA THR A 306 16.28 0.41 11.15
C THR A 306 17.58 0.30 10.35
N GLN A 307 17.88 1.27 9.48
CA GLN A 307 19.16 1.35 8.79
C GLN A 307 20.36 1.57 9.73
N ALA A 308 20.19 2.38 10.78
CA ALA A 308 21.20 2.59 11.81
C ALA A 308 21.48 1.29 12.60
N LEU A 309 20.43 0.57 13.02
CA LEU A 309 20.54 -0.74 13.68
C LEU A 309 21.28 -1.76 12.79
N SER A 310 21.01 -1.77 11.48
CA SER A 310 21.74 -2.65 10.55
C SER A 310 23.24 -2.34 10.51
N ARG A 311 23.63 -1.05 10.53
CA ARG A 311 25.04 -0.63 10.60
C ARG A 311 25.68 -1.02 11.91
N GLU A 312 24.98 -0.84 13.02
CA GLU A 312 25.47 -1.18 14.36
C GLU A 312 25.71 -2.69 14.52
N VAL A 313 24.79 -3.53 14.02
CA VAL A 313 24.84 -4.98 14.21
C VAL A 313 25.68 -5.70 13.15
N LEU A 314 25.70 -5.22 11.90
CA LEU A 314 26.34 -5.89 10.76
C LEU A 314 27.58 -5.16 10.23
N GLY A 315 27.93 -4.00 10.78
CA GLY A 315 29.00 -3.13 10.25
C GLY A 315 28.66 -2.42 8.93
N LYS A 316 27.49 -2.70 8.32
CA LYS A 316 27.03 -2.13 7.04
C LYS A 316 25.58 -1.66 7.13
N THR A 317 25.28 -0.48 6.57
CA THR A 317 23.87 -0.10 6.36
C THR A 317 23.30 -0.92 5.21
N LEU A 318 22.25 -1.70 5.48
CA LEU A 318 21.49 -2.37 4.43
C LEU A 318 20.36 -1.46 3.90
N PRO A 319 20.05 -1.50 2.59
CA PRO A 319 18.88 -0.83 2.04
C PRO A 319 17.60 -1.54 2.47
N ILE A 320 16.46 -0.83 2.43
CA ILE A 320 15.16 -1.36 2.85
C ILE A 320 14.24 -1.61 1.65
N ALA A 321 13.53 -2.74 1.68
CA ALA A 321 12.33 -2.98 0.89
C ALA A 321 11.12 -2.94 1.82
N ILE A 322 10.12 -2.11 1.52
CA ILE A 322 8.86 -2.08 2.26
C ILE A 322 7.89 -3.07 1.63
N THR A 323 7.91 -4.32 2.06
CA THR A 323 7.19 -5.39 1.34
C THR A 323 5.70 -5.48 1.73
N GLU A 324 5.30 -4.70 2.74
CA GLU A 324 3.90 -4.38 3.04
C GLU A 324 3.76 -2.94 3.57
N TYR A 325 2.81 -2.18 3.06
CA TYR A 325 2.27 -0.97 3.72
C TYR A 325 0.77 -0.82 3.46
N ASN A 326 0.05 -0.30 4.46
CA ASN A 326 -1.34 0.20 4.35
C ASN A 326 -1.70 1.02 5.59
N ALA A 327 -2.79 1.77 5.55
CA ALA A 327 -3.43 2.26 6.76
C ALA A 327 -4.04 1.05 7.50
N SER A 328 -3.54 0.70 8.69
CA SER A 328 -3.91 -0.53 9.42
C SER A 328 -5.26 -0.37 10.14
N TYR A 329 -6.30 -0.19 9.34
CA TYR A 329 -7.68 0.06 9.73
C TYR A 329 -8.45 -1.27 9.78
N VAL A 330 -8.53 -1.88 10.96
CA VAL A 330 -9.12 -3.21 11.21
C VAL A 330 -10.55 -3.11 11.74
N GLN A 331 -11.50 -3.44 10.86
CA GLN A 331 -12.92 -3.60 11.14
C GLN A 331 -13.30 -5.06 11.41
N LYS A 332 -14.15 -5.31 12.42
CA LYS A 332 -14.76 -6.62 12.66
C LYS A 332 -15.86 -6.94 11.63
N GLY A 333 -15.92 -8.20 11.20
CA GLY A 333 -16.94 -8.70 10.28
C GLY A 333 -16.84 -8.12 8.86
N GLN A 334 -17.99 -8.07 8.17
CA GLN A 334 -18.12 -7.44 6.84
C GLN A 334 -19.07 -6.23 6.94
N PRO A 335 -18.59 -5.07 7.45
CA PRO A 335 -19.42 -3.89 7.59
C PRO A 335 -19.79 -3.30 6.23
N LYS A 336 -21.00 -2.73 6.13
CA LYS A 336 -21.48 -2.03 4.93
C LYS A 336 -20.58 -0.85 4.54
N VAL A 337 -20.07 -0.11 5.53
CA VAL A 337 -19.11 0.99 5.35
C VAL A 337 -17.71 0.46 5.67
N LYS A 338 -16.79 0.55 4.69
CA LYS A 338 -15.42 0.05 4.80
C LYS A 338 -14.43 1.21 5.02
N TYR A 339 -14.36 1.78 6.22
CA TYR A 339 -13.48 2.94 6.49
C TYR A 339 -11.99 2.65 6.21
N ARG A 340 -11.59 1.38 6.24
CA ARG A 340 -10.25 0.93 5.83
C ARG A 340 -9.89 1.19 4.36
N LEU A 341 -10.89 1.53 3.54
CA LEU A 341 -10.76 1.88 2.12
C LEU A 341 -11.27 3.32 1.86
N ALA A 342 -11.38 4.14 2.90
CA ALA A 342 -11.80 5.55 2.80
C ALA A 342 -10.67 6.45 2.27
N LEU A 343 -11.01 7.73 2.04
CA LEU A 343 -10.07 8.74 1.56
C LEU A 343 -8.84 8.88 2.47
N SER A 344 -8.99 8.79 3.80
CA SER A 344 -7.88 8.85 4.75
C SER A 344 -6.83 7.75 4.54
N ALA A 345 -7.24 6.53 4.18
CA ALA A 345 -6.31 5.46 3.79
C ALA A 345 -5.60 5.75 2.46
N GLY A 346 -6.28 6.40 1.51
CA GLY A 346 -5.69 6.86 0.25
C GLY A 346 -4.66 7.98 0.45
N LEU A 347 -4.99 8.98 1.28
CA LEU A 347 -4.10 10.08 1.65
C LEU A 347 -2.84 9.58 2.37
N PHE A 348 -2.98 8.63 3.30
CA PHE A 348 -1.84 7.94 3.92
C PHE A 348 -0.92 7.33 2.86
N CYS A 349 -1.47 6.56 1.91
CA CYS A 349 -0.69 5.92 0.84
C CYS A 349 0.00 6.96 -0.06
N ALA A 350 -0.66 8.08 -0.33
CA ALA A 350 -0.14 9.12 -1.21
C ALA A 350 1.06 9.86 -0.64
N ASP A 351 0.95 10.29 0.62
CA ASP A 351 2.04 10.94 1.31
C ASP A 351 3.18 9.95 1.65
N ASN A 352 2.86 8.66 1.88
CA ASN A 352 3.86 7.61 1.99
C ASN A 352 4.67 7.47 0.69
N ILE A 353 4.03 7.31 -0.47
CA ILE A 353 4.74 7.21 -1.75
C ILE A 353 5.58 8.47 -2.04
N ARG A 354 5.08 9.67 -1.72
CA ARG A 354 5.85 10.92 -1.83
C ARG A 354 7.16 10.86 -1.05
N ASN A 355 7.13 10.35 0.18
CA ASN A 355 8.30 10.21 1.04
C ASN A 355 9.24 9.07 0.60
N LEU A 356 8.70 7.93 0.15
CA LEU A 356 9.48 6.77 -0.29
C LEU A 356 10.20 6.99 -1.63
N LEU A 357 9.67 7.85 -2.50
CA LEU A 357 10.30 8.22 -3.77
C LEU A 357 11.54 9.13 -3.61
N GLN A 358 11.76 9.75 -2.44
CA GLN A 358 12.92 10.61 -2.23
C GLN A 358 14.24 9.82 -2.33
N PRO A 359 15.29 10.33 -2.98
CA PRO A 359 16.55 9.58 -3.16
C PRO A 359 17.25 9.19 -1.85
N ASP A 360 17.03 9.96 -0.79
CA ASP A 360 17.59 9.74 0.55
C ASP A 360 16.68 8.88 1.46
N SER A 361 15.54 8.39 0.95
CA SER A 361 14.57 7.61 1.72
C SER A 361 15.15 6.32 2.32
N GLY A 362 16.23 5.79 1.73
CA GLY A 362 16.83 4.51 2.09
C GLY A 362 16.03 3.29 1.59
N VAL A 363 14.92 3.52 0.88
CA VAL A 363 13.99 2.49 0.40
C VAL A 363 14.11 2.35 -1.12
N PHE A 364 14.42 1.15 -1.60
CA PHE A 364 14.60 0.90 -3.04
C PHE A 364 13.38 0.22 -3.69
N MET A 365 12.43 -0.26 -2.89
CA MET A 365 11.30 -1.08 -3.31
C MET A 365 10.18 -0.97 -2.27
N ALA A 366 8.92 -0.83 -2.68
CA ALA A 366 7.78 -0.81 -1.79
C ALA A 366 6.54 -1.48 -2.42
N ASN A 367 5.74 -2.18 -1.62
CA ASN A 367 4.54 -2.88 -2.06
C ASN A 367 3.34 -2.53 -1.18
N TYR A 368 2.27 -2.03 -1.80
CA TYR A 368 0.98 -1.85 -1.13
C TYR A 368 0.38 -3.23 -0.77
N TRP A 369 -0.12 -3.35 0.46
CA TRP A 369 -0.76 -4.57 0.97
C TRP A 369 -2.26 -4.38 1.15
N MET A 370 -3.12 -4.71 0.18
CA MET A 370 -2.82 -5.22 -1.16
C MET A 370 -3.89 -4.76 -2.15
N LEU A 371 -3.67 -4.88 -3.46
CA LEU A 371 -4.54 -4.21 -4.45
C LEU A 371 -5.92 -4.88 -4.67
N LEU A 372 -5.96 -6.21 -4.83
CA LEU A 372 -7.09 -6.92 -5.45
C LEU A 372 -7.74 -7.97 -4.52
N ASN A 373 -9.08 -8.01 -4.49
CA ASN A 373 -9.96 -9.03 -3.88
C ASN A 373 -9.48 -9.62 -2.53
N ASN A 374 -9.12 -8.76 -1.60
CA ASN A 374 -8.72 -9.12 -0.26
C ASN A 374 -9.39 -8.21 0.77
N TYR A 375 -9.27 -8.55 2.05
CA TYR A 375 -9.72 -7.69 3.14
C TYR A 375 -9.21 -6.25 3.02
N TRP A 376 -7.93 -6.09 2.68
CA TRP A 376 -7.24 -4.80 2.49
C TRP A 376 -7.41 -4.19 1.09
N ALA A 377 -8.09 -4.88 0.17
CA ALA A 377 -8.14 -4.48 -1.24
C ALA A 377 -9.08 -3.30 -1.49
N PRO A 378 -8.61 -2.22 -2.14
CA PRO A 378 -9.46 -1.14 -2.62
C PRO A 378 -10.03 -1.44 -4.03
N LEU A 379 -9.54 -2.46 -4.74
CA LEU A 379 -10.12 -2.95 -6.00
C LEU A 379 -10.78 -4.32 -5.79
N TRP A 380 -12.06 -4.43 -6.14
CA TRP A 380 -12.83 -5.68 -6.10
C TRP A 380 -13.37 -6.01 -7.48
N THR A 381 -13.15 -7.25 -7.91
CA THR A 381 -13.64 -7.82 -9.17
C THR A 381 -14.32 -9.16 -8.92
N ASP A 382 -15.26 -9.53 -9.78
CA ASP A 382 -15.75 -10.89 -9.83
C ASP A 382 -14.63 -11.84 -10.30
N PHE A 383 -14.41 -12.92 -9.55
CA PHE A 383 -13.31 -13.85 -9.76
C PHE A 383 -13.38 -14.59 -11.12
N LYS A 384 -14.59 -14.83 -11.65
CA LYS A 384 -14.78 -15.63 -12.88
C LYS A 384 -14.82 -14.78 -14.14
N SER A 385 -15.48 -13.63 -14.10
CA SER A 385 -15.62 -12.72 -15.25
C SER A 385 -14.59 -11.59 -15.28
N GLY A 386 -13.88 -11.34 -14.17
CA GLY A 386 -12.99 -10.20 -14.02
C GLY A 386 -13.71 -8.85 -13.92
N ALA A 387 -15.04 -8.81 -13.98
CA ALA A 387 -15.83 -7.57 -13.96
C ALA A 387 -15.61 -6.79 -12.66
N ILE A 388 -15.43 -5.47 -12.76
CA ILE A 388 -15.28 -4.60 -11.58
C ILE A 388 -16.59 -4.62 -10.78
N GLN A 389 -16.47 -4.93 -9.49
CA GLN A 389 -17.57 -4.84 -8.52
C GLN A 389 -17.49 -3.52 -7.75
N HIS A 390 -16.28 -3.13 -7.30
CA HIS A 390 -16.05 -1.88 -6.58
C HIS A 390 -14.63 -1.34 -6.83
N LYS A 391 -14.53 -0.02 -6.96
CA LYS A 391 -13.29 0.75 -6.73
C LYS A 391 -13.50 1.61 -5.48
N TYR A 392 -12.55 1.58 -4.57
CA TYR A 392 -12.51 2.43 -3.37
C TYR A 392 -11.39 3.48 -3.48
N ALA A 393 -11.45 4.52 -2.66
CA ALA A 393 -10.62 5.72 -2.81
C ALA A 393 -9.12 5.49 -3.06
N PRO A 394 -8.44 4.53 -2.39
CA PRO A 394 -7.02 4.28 -2.66
C PRO A 394 -6.68 3.86 -4.11
N VAL A 395 -7.61 3.24 -4.86
CA VAL A 395 -7.38 2.83 -6.27
C VAL A 395 -6.98 4.03 -7.13
N HIS A 396 -7.68 5.16 -6.98
CA HIS A 396 -7.53 6.31 -7.86
C HIS A 396 -6.17 7.00 -7.72
N PHE A 397 -5.52 6.87 -6.56
CA PHE A 397 -4.14 7.33 -6.39
C PHE A 397 -3.15 6.47 -7.20
N PHE A 398 -3.31 5.14 -7.19
CA PHE A 398 -2.49 4.24 -8.01
C PHE A 398 -2.73 4.43 -9.52
N GLU A 399 -3.97 4.68 -9.93
CA GLU A 399 -4.31 5.05 -11.31
C GLU A 399 -3.63 6.37 -11.70
N LEU A 400 -3.76 7.42 -10.86
CA LEU A 400 -3.14 8.72 -11.07
C LEU A 400 -1.61 8.63 -11.21
N TRP A 401 -0.92 7.85 -10.37
CA TRP A 401 0.53 7.67 -10.47
C TRP A 401 0.95 6.87 -11.70
N GLY A 402 0.21 5.83 -12.05
CA GLY A 402 0.50 5.04 -13.25
C GLY A 402 0.37 5.87 -14.53
N GLU A 403 -0.69 6.68 -14.61
CA GLU A 403 -1.00 7.51 -15.78
C GLU A 403 -0.19 8.81 -15.85
N GLN A 404 0.09 9.47 -14.72
CA GLN A 404 0.64 10.84 -14.69
C GLN A 404 2.08 10.96 -14.15
N PHE A 405 2.69 9.93 -13.52
CA PHE A 405 4.13 10.03 -13.24
C PHE A 405 4.94 9.97 -14.54
N GLY A 406 5.63 11.08 -14.83
CA GLY A 406 6.80 11.08 -15.71
C GLY A 406 7.93 10.22 -15.17
N ASP A 407 9.03 10.15 -15.91
CA ASP A 407 10.15 9.24 -15.58
C ASP A 407 11.30 9.92 -14.83
N VAL A 408 11.20 11.23 -14.51
CA VAL A 408 12.18 12.02 -13.75
C VAL A 408 11.53 12.62 -12.51
N LEU A 409 12.20 12.51 -11.36
CA LEU A 409 11.84 13.18 -10.12
C LEU A 409 12.49 14.57 -10.09
N LEU A 410 11.74 15.60 -9.70
CA LEU A 410 12.20 16.99 -9.62
C LEU A 410 12.27 17.44 -8.16
N ASP A 411 13.20 18.33 -7.82
CA ASP A 411 13.26 18.92 -6.48
C ASP A 411 11.99 19.73 -6.21
N THR A 412 11.21 19.25 -5.24
CA THR A 412 9.88 19.76 -4.93
C THR A 412 9.80 20.07 -3.45
N LYS A 413 9.78 21.36 -3.11
CA LYS A 413 9.76 21.86 -1.74
C LYS A 413 8.35 22.35 -1.41
N VAL A 414 7.79 21.84 -0.32
CA VAL A 414 6.50 22.29 0.21
C VAL A 414 6.76 23.08 1.48
N GLN A 415 6.37 24.35 1.50
CA GLN A 415 6.35 25.19 2.68
C GLN A 415 4.88 25.44 3.02
N SER A 416 4.44 25.02 4.19
CA SER A 416 3.05 25.17 4.65
C SER A 416 3.06 25.40 6.15
N PRO A 417 2.11 26.16 6.71
CA PRO A 417 1.80 26.08 8.13
C PRO A 417 1.59 24.61 8.53
N THR A 418 2.17 24.20 9.65
CA THR A 418 2.07 22.83 10.16
C THR A 418 1.16 22.79 11.37
N GLN A 419 0.34 21.74 11.50
CA GLN A 419 -0.61 21.60 12.59
C GLN A 419 -0.09 20.64 13.66
N SER A 420 -0.13 21.05 14.93
CA SER A 420 0.10 20.15 16.05
C SER A 420 -0.95 19.04 16.11
N PHE A 421 -0.50 17.81 16.24
CA PHE A 421 -1.32 16.61 16.35
C PHE A 421 -1.09 15.96 17.72
N ALA A 422 -2.17 15.75 18.48
CA ALA A 422 -2.10 15.24 19.86
C ALA A 422 -1.71 13.74 19.96
N GLY A 423 -1.58 13.04 18.84
CA GLY A 423 -1.40 11.58 18.80
C GLY A 423 -2.72 10.83 18.75
N PHE A 424 -2.73 9.65 18.12
CA PHE A 424 -3.89 8.76 18.08
C PHE A 424 -3.44 7.30 17.91
N ASN A 425 -3.91 6.42 18.79
CA ASN A 425 -3.53 5.01 18.86
C ASN A 425 -1.99 4.80 18.87
N GLN A 426 -1.41 4.39 17.74
CA GLN A 426 0.04 4.18 17.60
C GLN A 426 0.79 5.35 16.96
N THR A 427 0.08 6.27 16.32
CA THR A 427 0.70 7.47 15.72
C THR A 427 0.99 8.46 16.85
N LYS A 428 2.28 8.77 17.04
CA LYS A 428 2.74 9.61 18.16
C LYS A 428 2.30 11.07 17.98
N PRO A 429 2.28 11.87 19.06
CA PRO A 429 2.08 13.31 18.95
C PRO A 429 3.13 13.95 18.04
N ALA A 430 2.73 15.01 17.32
CA ALA A 430 3.61 15.85 16.52
C ALA A 430 3.35 17.32 16.87
N ILE A 431 4.40 18.14 16.91
CA ILE A 431 4.32 19.56 17.22
C ILE A 431 4.48 20.33 15.92
N GLY A 432 3.50 21.16 15.58
CA GLY A 432 3.60 22.12 14.49
C GLY A 432 4.24 23.43 14.93
N ASP A 433 4.74 24.19 13.96
CA ASP A 433 5.17 25.59 14.12
C ASP A 433 4.06 26.53 14.61
N ARG A 434 2.78 26.15 14.42
CA ARG A 434 1.63 26.86 14.96
C ARG A 434 0.52 25.91 15.41
N HIS A 435 -0.10 26.18 16.57
CA HIS A 435 -1.39 25.56 16.90
C HIS A 435 -2.49 26.21 16.05
N LEU A 436 -2.77 25.63 14.89
CA LEU A 436 -4.02 25.89 14.17
C LEU A 436 -5.12 25.02 14.82
N PRO A 437 -6.23 25.61 15.32
CA PRO A 437 -7.39 24.82 15.72
C PRO A 437 -7.89 24.03 14.51
N PRO A 438 -8.58 22.87 14.67
CA PRO A 438 -9.08 22.10 13.55
C PRO A 438 -9.89 22.97 12.58
N GLN A 439 -9.30 23.24 11.41
CA GLN A 439 -9.95 24.02 10.37
C GLN A 439 -10.55 23.08 9.34
N ARG A 440 -11.70 23.48 8.82
CA ARG A 440 -12.30 22.86 7.65
C ARG A 440 -11.45 23.27 6.44
N LEU A 441 -10.68 22.34 5.87
CA LEU A 441 -9.76 22.63 4.75
C LEU A 441 -10.46 23.20 3.52
N PHE A 442 -11.75 22.90 3.35
CA PHE A 442 -12.60 23.42 2.29
C PHE A 442 -14.01 23.68 2.84
N ASP A 443 -14.52 24.90 2.68
CA ASP A 443 -15.92 25.22 3.02
C ASP A 443 -16.93 24.62 2.02
N VAL A 444 -16.43 24.11 0.91
CA VAL A 444 -17.12 23.38 -0.16
C VAL A 444 -16.80 21.89 -0.12
N ASN A 445 -17.54 21.08 -0.88
CA ASN A 445 -17.23 19.66 -1.00
C ASN A 445 -16.21 19.47 -2.14
N LEU A 446 -15.18 18.64 -1.94
CA LEU A 446 -14.17 18.34 -2.98
C LEU A 446 -14.72 17.61 -4.23
N LEU A 447 -16.02 17.33 -4.26
CA LEU A 447 -16.76 16.78 -5.39
C LEU A 447 -17.39 17.86 -6.29
N ASP A 448 -17.38 19.13 -5.88
CA ASP A 448 -17.94 20.23 -6.66
C ASP A 448 -17.05 20.51 -7.90
N ASN A 449 -17.67 20.64 -9.08
CA ASN A 449 -17.07 20.70 -10.45
C ASN A 449 -16.79 19.37 -11.16
N ALA A 450 -17.16 18.24 -10.58
CA ALA A 450 -17.10 16.93 -11.21
C ALA A 450 -18.08 16.78 -12.43
N LYS A 451 -17.60 16.79 -13.70
CA LYS A 451 -18.44 16.54 -14.92
C LYS A 451 -18.96 15.08 -15.06
N GLN A 452 -20.16 14.83 -14.56
CA GLN A 452 -20.83 13.53 -14.52
C GLN A 452 -20.90 12.77 -15.86
N LYS A 453 -20.92 11.43 -15.80
CA LYS A 453 -21.22 10.56 -16.96
C LYS A 453 -22.56 9.83 -16.78
N ASN A 454 -23.59 10.32 -17.46
CA ASN A 454 -24.90 9.68 -17.71
C ASN A 454 -25.61 8.99 -16.51
N ILE A 455 -26.21 9.80 -15.64
CA ILE A 455 -27.29 9.34 -14.75
C ILE A 455 -28.50 8.96 -15.61
N THR A 456 -29.12 7.80 -15.38
CA THR A 456 -30.29 7.34 -16.16
C THR A 456 -31.58 7.42 -15.35
N LYS A 457 -32.74 7.36 -16.02
CA LYS A 457 -34.09 7.66 -15.46
C LYS A 457 -34.53 6.80 -14.26
N THR A 458 -33.77 5.78 -13.86
CA THR A 458 -34.07 4.93 -12.70
C THR A 458 -33.68 5.54 -11.35
N ASP A 459 -32.77 6.53 -11.33
CA ASP A 459 -32.25 7.15 -10.09
C ASP A 459 -33.20 8.22 -9.53
N LYS A 460 -34.43 7.81 -9.24
CA LYS A 460 -35.44 8.68 -8.62
C LYS A 460 -34.92 9.21 -7.27
N GLY A 461 -34.86 10.54 -7.18
CA GLY A 461 -34.47 11.27 -5.96
C GLY A 461 -33.20 12.11 -6.10
N ILE A 462 -32.44 11.96 -7.19
CA ILE A 462 -31.32 12.84 -7.51
C ILE A 462 -31.85 14.00 -8.36
N MET A 463 -31.77 15.23 -7.86
CA MET A 463 -32.21 16.45 -8.57
C MET A 463 -31.11 17.51 -8.59
N GLN A 464 -30.70 17.96 -9.78
CA GLN A 464 -29.78 19.08 -9.93
C GLN A 464 -30.50 20.39 -9.55
N ILE A 465 -29.86 21.25 -8.75
CA ILE A 465 -30.47 22.49 -8.25
C ILE A 465 -29.92 23.73 -8.99
N ALA A 466 -28.60 23.80 -9.19
CA ALA A 466 -27.91 24.86 -9.94
C ALA A 466 -26.46 24.44 -10.27
N GLY A 467 -25.80 25.18 -11.16
CA GLY A 467 -24.34 25.08 -11.34
C GLY A 467 -23.78 26.23 -12.18
N ASP A 468 -22.54 26.62 -11.89
CA ASP A 468 -21.78 27.67 -12.59
C ASP A 468 -20.30 27.28 -12.75
N ALA A 469 -19.42 28.24 -13.06
CA ALA A 469 -17.98 28.00 -13.26
C ALA A 469 -17.22 27.61 -11.97
N SER A 470 -17.86 27.63 -10.81
CA SER A 470 -17.29 27.34 -9.49
C SER A 470 -17.89 26.11 -8.78
N GLY A 471 -19.02 25.56 -9.23
CA GLY A 471 -19.59 24.33 -8.67
C GLY A 471 -20.89 23.85 -9.31
N ILE A 472 -21.35 22.64 -8.93
CA ILE A 472 -22.67 22.10 -9.29
C ILE A 472 -23.34 21.54 -8.02
N SER A 473 -24.54 22.04 -7.69
CA SER A 473 -25.33 21.60 -6.53
C SER A 473 -26.36 20.52 -6.89
N ILE A 474 -26.43 19.46 -6.08
CA ILE A 474 -27.33 18.31 -6.28
C ILE A 474 -28.10 17.99 -4.99
N LYS A 475 -29.42 17.85 -5.09
CA LYS A 475 -30.32 17.38 -4.02
C LYS A 475 -30.47 15.86 -4.09
N LEU A 476 -30.47 15.20 -2.93
CA LEU A 476 -30.73 13.76 -2.79
C LEU A 476 -31.99 13.54 -1.93
N GLU A 477 -33.17 13.81 -2.50
CA GLU A 477 -34.45 13.60 -1.82
C GLU A 477 -34.99 12.19 -2.11
N GLN A 478 -35.18 11.38 -1.05
CA GLN A 478 -35.69 10.00 -1.14
C GLN A 478 -34.78 8.99 -1.88
N PHE A 479 -33.52 9.34 -2.17
CA PHE A 479 -32.54 8.40 -2.75
C PHE A 479 -32.27 7.21 -1.80
N LYS A 480 -32.31 5.99 -2.32
CA LYS A 480 -32.15 4.73 -1.55
C LYS A 480 -31.15 3.73 -2.16
N GLY A 481 -30.18 4.24 -2.94
CA GLY A 481 -29.13 3.42 -3.59
C GLY A 481 -27.99 3.00 -2.66
N HIS A 482 -27.17 2.04 -3.11
CA HIS A 482 -25.97 1.59 -2.40
C HIS A 482 -24.68 2.10 -3.04
N GLN A 483 -23.82 2.69 -2.20
CA GLN A 483 -22.51 3.27 -2.51
C GLN A 483 -22.52 4.58 -3.32
N TYR A 484 -21.40 5.30 -3.21
CA TYR A 484 -21.19 6.65 -3.72
C TYR A 484 -21.33 6.70 -5.25
N PRO A 485 -21.92 7.76 -5.84
CA PRO A 485 -21.92 7.95 -7.28
C PRO A 485 -20.49 8.03 -7.83
N GLU A 486 -20.27 7.58 -9.07
CA GLU A 486 -18.96 7.68 -9.71
C GLU A 486 -18.68 9.14 -10.15
N PHE A 487 -17.56 9.70 -9.70
CA PHE A 487 -17.14 11.07 -10.01
C PHE A 487 -15.75 11.10 -10.69
N LEU A 488 -15.73 10.81 -12.00
CA LEU A 488 -14.76 11.24 -13.04
C LEU A 488 -13.37 10.65 -13.27
N ILE A 489 -12.99 10.84 -14.55
CA ILE A 489 -11.66 10.85 -15.15
C ILE A 489 -11.57 12.13 -16.02
N GLN A 490 -10.44 12.85 -16.03
CA GLN A 490 -10.16 13.95 -16.96
C GLN A 490 -9.07 13.53 -17.97
N PRO A 491 -9.31 13.61 -19.31
CA PRO A 491 -8.24 13.41 -20.29
C PRO A 491 -7.28 14.58 -20.30
N ASN A 492 -5.98 14.31 -20.36
CA ASN A 492 -4.94 15.34 -20.40
C ASN A 492 -4.87 15.96 -21.82
N GLY A 493 -5.01 17.28 -21.95
CA GLY A 493 -5.00 17.96 -23.23
C GLY A 493 -5.39 19.44 -23.17
N GLN A 494 -4.49 20.30 -23.66
CA GLN A 494 -4.57 21.78 -23.71
C GLN A 494 -4.45 22.49 -22.35
N MET A 495 -3.19 22.73 -21.93
CA MET A 495 -2.89 23.90 -21.10
C MET A 495 -3.14 25.19 -21.92
N PRO A 496 -3.63 26.27 -21.30
CA PRO A 496 -3.62 27.58 -21.94
C PRO A 496 -2.19 27.98 -22.32
N LYS A 497 -2.03 28.57 -23.51
CA LYS A 497 -0.92 29.49 -23.75
C LYS A 497 -1.38 30.84 -23.24
N ASP A 498 -0.79 31.30 -22.14
CA ASP A 498 -0.30 32.66 -21.86
C ASP A 498 0.30 32.68 -20.45
#